data_AF-A0A9P5NB22-F1
#
_entry.id   AF-A0A9P5NB22-F1
#
_cell.length_a   1.000
_cell.length_b   1.000
_cell.length_c   1.000
_cell.angle_alpha   90.00
_cell.angle_beta   90.00
_cell.angle_gamma   90.00
#
_symmetry.space_group_name_H-M   'P 1'
#
loop_
_entity.id
_entity.type
_entity.pdbx_description
1 polymer ?
#
loop_
_entity_poly.entity_id
_entity_poly.type
_entity_poly.pdbx_seq_one_letter_code
_entity_poly.pdbx_strand_id
1 'polypeptide(L)'
;DNESLHMGIKLYLDTTIASEEVYNSICNTFNCLMERKGHKFEPIPTLYQVKEHIKELTGVYSIFHDMCIKSCIAYTSPFSSLKDCLKCQE
;
A
#
# COMPACT_ATOMS: atom_id res chain seq x y z
N ASP A 1 -5.24 3.39 -22.33
CA ASP A 1 -5.68 3.58 -20.94
C ASP A 1 -5.74 2.26 -20.20
N ASN A 2 -5.00 2.20 -19.09
CA ASN A 2 -5.04 1.23 -18.00
C ASN A 2 -4.24 -0.10 -18.08
N GLU A 3 -3.38 -0.35 -19.07
CA GLU A 3 -2.54 -1.57 -19.01
C GLU A 3 -1.53 -1.51 -17.85
N SER A 4 -0.91 -0.35 -17.62
CA SER A 4 0.05 -0.11 -16.53
C SER A 4 -0.59 -0.21 -15.15
N LEU A 5 -1.81 0.33 -15.01
CA LEU A 5 -2.55 0.20 -13.76
C LEU A 5 -3.06 -1.23 -13.56
N HIS A 6 -3.58 -1.91 -14.58
CA HIS A 6 -3.97 -3.31 -14.46
C HIS A 6 -2.78 -4.20 -14.05
N MET A 7 -1.59 -3.94 -14.61
CA MET A 7 -0.36 -4.61 -14.20
C MET A 7 0.03 -4.27 -12.76
N GLY A 8 -0.08 -3.00 -12.35
CA GLY A 8 0.17 -2.58 -10.97
C GLY A 8 -0.77 -3.26 -9.96
N ILE A 9 -2.08 -3.33 -10.26
CA ILE A 9 -3.08 -4.03 -9.44
C ILE A 9 -2.74 -5.52 -9.36
N LYS A 10 -2.43 -6.17 -10.48
CA LYS A 10 -2.09 -7.59 -10.48
C LYS A 10 -0.82 -7.87 -9.69
N LEU A 11 0.21 -7.06 -9.88
CA LEU A 11 1.44 -7.15 -9.11
C LEU A 11 1.16 -7.00 -7.61
N TYR A 12 0.33 -6.04 -7.20
CA TYR A 12 -0.06 -5.87 -5.81
C TYR A 12 -0.76 -7.11 -5.22
N LEU A 13 -1.67 -7.73 -5.97
CA LEU A 13 -2.35 -8.96 -5.57
C LEU A 13 -1.40 -10.16 -5.47
N ASP A 14 -0.40 -10.22 -6.34
CA ASP A 14 0.63 -11.28 -6.33
C ASP A 14 1.68 -11.05 -5.22
N THR A 15 1.83 -9.80 -4.74
CA THR A 15 2.81 -9.41 -3.72
C THR A 15 2.18 -9.04 -2.37
N THR A 16 1.05 -9.64 -2.01
CA THR A 16 0.33 -9.31 -0.75
C THR A 16 1.15 -9.53 0.53
N ILE A 17 2.13 -10.44 0.48
CA ILE A 17 3.03 -10.74 1.60
C ILE A 17 4.37 -9.98 1.54
N ALA A 18 4.65 -9.29 0.43
CA ALA A 18 5.92 -8.61 0.24
C ALA A 18 5.89 -7.20 0.83
N SER A 19 7.06 -6.66 1.15
CA SER A 19 7.16 -5.27 1.59
C SER A 19 6.89 -4.29 0.45
N GLU A 20 6.57 -3.05 0.79
CA GLU A 20 6.38 -1.97 -0.18
C GLU A 20 7.65 -1.73 -1.02
N GLU A 21 8.83 -1.89 -0.42
CA GLU A 21 10.10 -1.78 -1.14
C GLU A 21 10.23 -2.83 -2.25
N VAL A 22 9.75 -4.06 -2.01
CA VAL A 22 9.78 -5.13 -3.03
C VAL A 22 8.89 -4.77 -4.21
N TYR A 23 7.66 -4.30 -3.95
CA TYR A 23 6.74 -3.85 -5.02
C TYR A 23 7.37 -2.73 -5.85
N ASN A 24 7.91 -1.69 -5.19
CA ASN A 24 8.51 -0.54 -5.85
C ASN A 24 9.77 -0.94 -6.65
N SER A 25 10.57 -1.88 -6.15
CA SER A 25 11.75 -2.40 -6.85
C SER A 25 11.38 -3.12 -8.15
N ILE A 26 10.32 -3.94 -8.13
CA ILE A 26 9.81 -4.62 -9.33
C ILE A 26 9.32 -3.60 -10.36
N CYS A 27 8.53 -2.61 -9.93
CA CYS A 27 8.02 -1.55 -10.81
C CYS A 27 9.16 -0.76 -11.45
N ASN A 28 10.16 -0.36 -10.66
CA ASN A 28 11.32 0.37 -11.16
C ASN A 28 12.10 -0.44 -12.19
N THR A 29 12.37 -1.72 -11.89
CA THR A 29 13.08 -2.63 -12.80
C THR A 29 12.33 -2.78 -14.12
N PHE A 30 11.02 -2.99 -14.08
CA PHE A 30 10.19 -3.12 -15.27
C PHE A 30 10.16 -1.83 -16.09
N ASN A 31 9.91 -0.68 -15.46
CA ASN A 31 9.87 0.62 -16.13
C ASN A 31 11.21 0.91 -16.84
N CYS A 32 12.35 0.67 -16.17
CA CYS A 32 13.68 0.82 -16.77
C CYS A 32 13.88 -0.06 -18.01
N LEU A 33 13.38 -1.31 -17.99
CA LEU A 33 13.49 -2.21 -19.13
C LEU A 33 12.63 -1.75 -20.31
N MET A 34 11.41 -1.26 -20.04
CA MET A 34 10.50 -0.79 -21.08
C MET A 34 11.01 0.50 -21.74
N GLU A 35 11.55 1.43 -20.95
CA GLU A 35 12.21 2.64 -21.43
C GLU A 35 13.39 2.30 -22.36
N ARG A 36 14.26 1.38 -21.96
CA ARG A 36 15.40 0.92 -22.77
C ARG A 36 14.99 0.27 -24.09
N LYS A 37 13.85 -0.43 -24.10
CA LYS A 37 13.30 -1.09 -25.29
C LYS A 37 12.54 -0.12 -26.21
N GLY A 38 12.38 1.14 -25.82
CA GLY A 38 11.66 2.14 -26.61
C GLY A 38 10.14 1.93 -26.64
N HIS A 39 9.60 1.15 -25.69
CA HIS A 39 8.15 0.99 -25.59
C HIS A 39 7.53 2.25 -25.00
N LYS A 40 6.46 2.75 -25.65
CA LYS A 40 5.60 3.82 -25.13
C LYS A 40 4.59 3.24 -24.14
N PHE A 41 5.08 2.61 -23.09
CA PHE A 41 4.25 2.11 -21.99
C PHE A 41 4.23 3.17 -20.89
N GLU A 42 3.06 3.47 -20.33
CA GLU A 42 3.00 4.34 -19.16
C GLU A 42 3.69 3.64 -17.97
N PRO A 43 4.44 4.35 -17.12
CA PRO A 43 5.08 3.73 -15.97
C PRO A 43 4.05 3.00 -15.09
N ILE A 44 4.43 1.84 -14.55
CA ILE A 44 3.59 1.15 -13.55
C ILE A 44 3.40 2.10 -12.35
N PRO A 45 2.14 2.31 -11.88
CA PRO A 45 1.87 3.19 -10.74
C PRO A 45 2.53 2.71 -9.45
N THR A 46 2.82 3.66 -8.56
CA THR A 46 3.35 3.36 -7.22
C THR A 46 2.33 2.55 -6.40
N LEU A 47 2.81 1.87 -5.35
CA LEU A 47 1.92 1.09 -4.48
C LEU A 47 0.80 1.96 -3.89
N TYR A 48 1.12 3.20 -3.53
CA TYR A 48 0.15 4.18 -3.05
C TYR A 48 -0.94 4.45 -4.10
N GLN A 49 -0.57 4.74 -5.34
CA GLN A 49 -1.52 5.02 -6.42
C GLN A 49 -2.40 3.81 -6.73
N VAL A 50 -1.83 2.60 -6.73
CA VAL A 50 -2.60 1.36 -6.90
C VAL A 50 -3.61 1.17 -5.77
N LYS A 51 -3.21 1.36 -4.52
CA LYS A 51 -4.13 1.28 -3.37
C LYS A 51 -5.23 2.33 -3.45
N GLU A 52 -4.92 3.55 -3.88
CA GLU A 52 -5.92 4.61 -4.04
C GLU A 52 -6.96 4.24 -5.10
N HIS A 53 -6.53 3.74 -6.26
CA HIS A 53 -7.44 3.26 -7.29
C HIS A 53 -8.25 2.04 -6.86
N ILE A 54 -7.67 1.11 -6.09
CA ILE A 54 -8.43 -0.01 -5.53
C ILE A 54 -9.52 0.49 -4.59
N LYS A 55 -9.26 1.51 -3.75
CA LYS A 55 -10.29 2.12 -2.89
C LYS A 55 -11.41 2.72 -3.73
N GLU A 56 -11.08 3.49 -4.77
CA GLU A 56 -12.05 4.09 -5.68
C GLU A 56 -12.91 3.04 -6.40
N LEU A 57 -12.29 1.93 -6.85
CA LEU A 57 -12.96 0.85 -7.57
C LEU A 57 -13.85 -0.01 -6.67
N THR A 58 -13.40 -0.30 -5.45
CA THR A 58 -14.08 -1.27 -4.56
C THR A 58 -14.96 -0.61 -3.51
N GLY A 59 -14.76 0.69 -3.24
CA GLY A 59 -15.33 1.36 -2.07
C GLY A 59 -14.78 0.85 -0.73
N VAL A 60 -13.73 0.02 -0.74
CA VAL A 60 -13.12 -0.54 0.47
C VAL A 60 -11.97 0.36 0.91
N TYR A 61 -12.16 1.03 2.04
CA TYR A 61 -11.18 1.93 2.64
C TYR A 61 -10.50 1.25 3.84
N SER A 62 -9.19 1.44 3.97
CA SER A 62 -8.47 1.06 5.18
C SER A 62 -8.95 1.89 6.37
N ILE A 63 -9.32 1.22 7.46
CA ILE A 63 -9.68 1.88 8.70
C ILE A 63 -8.40 2.05 9.51
N PHE A 64 -7.98 3.29 9.70
CA PHE A 64 -6.87 3.62 10.58
C PHE A 64 -7.41 3.89 11.98
N HIS A 65 -6.84 3.22 12.96
CA HIS A 65 -7.11 3.46 14.36
C HIS A 65 -5.83 3.92 15.04
N ASP A 66 -5.94 4.86 15.96
CA ASP A 66 -4.82 5.23 16.80
C ASP A 66 -4.39 4.01 17.60
N MET A 67 -3.08 3.74 17.62
CA MET A 67 -2.50 2.63 18.34
C MET A 67 -1.31 3.13 19.15
N CYS A 68 -0.98 2.42 20.22
CA CYS A 68 0.28 2.62 20.91
C CYS A 68 1.44 2.44 19.91
N ILE A 69 2.48 3.28 19.99
CA ILE A 69 3.63 3.25 19.07
C ILE A 69 4.37 1.91 19.09
N LYS A 70 4.37 1.22 20.23
CA LYS A 70 4.87 -0.15 20.40
C LYS A 70 3.89 -1.24 19.94
N SER A 71 2.81 -0.86 19.28
CA SER A 71 1.73 -1.74 18.80
C SER A 71 1.14 -2.64 19.90
N CYS A 72 1.19 -2.20 21.15
CA CYS A 72 0.75 -2.99 22.30
C CYS A 72 -0.78 -3.19 22.35
N ILE A 73 -1.51 -2.10 22.08
CA ILE A 73 -2.98 -2.04 22.03
C ILE A 73 -3.40 -1.03 20.95
N ALA A 74 -4.58 -1.26 20.37
CA ALA A 74 -5.25 -0.28 19.53
C ALA A 74 -6.28 0.49 20.37
N TYR A 75 -6.29 1.82 20.27
CA TYR A 75 -7.23 2.72 20.95
C TYR A 75 -8.57 2.72 20.23
N THR A 76 -9.22 1.56 20.22
CA THR A 76 -10.50 1.32 19.57
C THR A 76 -11.58 1.05 20.61
N SER A 77 -12.82 1.45 20.31
CA SER A 77 -14.02 1.20 21.12
C SER A 77 -13.81 1.37 22.65
N PRO A 78 -13.67 0.34 23.52
CA PRO A 78 -13.53 0.56 24.96
C PRO A 78 -12.23 1.29 25.35
N PHE A 79 -11.26 1.34 24.44
CA PHE A 79 -9.96 1.97 24.64
C PHE A 79 -9.83 3.31 23.92
N SER A 80 -10.89 3.82 23.28
CA SER A 80 -10.83 5.04 22.45
C SER A 80 -10.55 6.31 23.24
N SER A 81 -10.79 6.31 24.55
CA SER A 81 -10.54 7.45 25.44
C SER A 81 -9.17 7.40 26.12
N LEU A 82 -8.39 6.34 25.91
CA LEU A 82 -7.06 6.21 26.50
C LEU A 82 -6.07 7.13 25.77
N LYS A 83 -5.29 7.88 26.56
CA LYS A 83 -4.17 8.68 26.05
C LYS A 83 -2.85 7.95 26.19
N ASP A 84 -2.74 7.10 27.20
CA ASP A 84 -1.54 6.34 27.53
C ASP A 84 -1.80 4.84 27.41
N CYS A 85 -0.79 4.09 26.96
CA CYS A 85 -0.90 2.66 26.82
C CYS A 85 -0.90 1.97 28.18
N LEU A 86 -1.98 1.28 28.55
CA LEU A 86 -2.06 0.54 29.83
C LEU A 86 -1.03 -0.61 29.94
N LYS A 87 -0.42 -1.03 28.83
CA LYS A 87 0.54 -2.13 28.80
C LYS A 87 2.00 -1.67 28.91
N CYS A 88 2.37 -0.57 28.28
CA CYS A 88 3.76 -0.10 28.26
C CYS A 88 3.96 1.31 28.83
N GLN A 89 2.88 2.01 29.20
CA GLN A 89 2.88 3.35 29.79
C GLN A 89 3.64 4.39 28.96
N GLU A 90 3.64 4.18 27.64
CA GLU A 90 4.02 5.17 26.64
C GLU A 90 2.79 5.85 26.07
#